data_AF-A0A6M2A7T2-F1
#
_entry.id   AF-A0A6M2A7T2-F1
#
_cell.length_a   1.000
_cell.length_b   1.000
_cell.length_c   1.000
_cell.angle_alpha   90.00
_cell.angle_beta   90.00
_cell.angle_gamma   90.00
#
_symmetry.space_group_name_H-M   'P 1'
#
loop_
_entity.id
_entity.type
_entity.pdbx_description
1 polymer ?
#
loop_
_entity_poly.entity_id
_entity_poly.type
_entity_poly.pdbx_seq_one_letter_code
_entity_poly.pdbx_strand_id
1 'polypeptide(L)' 'MAQMGKKYEEDFEKLCRDWNKLKAKPNKEALESVKLDLQEIEYDLKNMEF' A
#
# COMPACT_ATOMS: atom_id res chain seq x y z
N MET A 1 -11.03 -10.30 13.18
CA MET A 1 -9.60 -9.91 13.21
C MET A 1 -8.74 -10.64 12.17
N ALA A 2 -8.83 -11.97 11.99
CA ALA A 2 -7.96 -12.70 11.04
C ALA A 2 -8.10 -12.34 9.54
N GLN A 3 -9.29 -11.93 9.07
CA GLN A 3 -9.49 -11.51 7.67
C GLN A 3 -8.86 -10.14 7.33
N MET A 4 -8.75 -9.25 8.33
CA MET A 4 -8.26 -7.89 8.13
C MET A 4 -6.74 -7.82 8.04
N GLY A 5 -6.04 -8.67 8.81
CA GLY A 5 -4.58 -8.81 8.69
C GLY A 5 -4.15 -9.37 7.33
N LYS A 6 -4.91 -10.34 6.79
CA LYS A 6 -4.59 -10.93 5.48
C LYS A 6 -4.77 -9.94 4.32
N LYS A 7 -5.83 -9.12 4.37
CA LYS A 7 -6.05 -8.05 3.38
C LYS A 7 -4.92 -7.02 3.41
N TYR A 8 -4.51 -6.61 4.61
CA TYR A 8 -3.39 -5.69 4.79
C TYR A 8 -2.07 -6.22 4.20
N GLU A 9 -1.75 -7.50 4.45
CA GLU A 9 -0.56 -8.13 3.88
C GLU A 9 -0.58 -8.13 2.34
N GLU A 10 -1.72 -8.45 1.73
CA GLU A 10 -1.88 -8.44 0.27
C GLU A 10 -1.74 -7.02 -0.31
N ASP A 11 -2.33 -6.02 0.33
CA ASP A 11 -2.26 -4.61 -0.08
C ASP A 11 -0.82 -4.06 0.07
N PHE A 12 -0.14 -4.41 1.15
CA PHE A 12 1.26 -4.03 1.39
C PHE A 12 2.22 -4.69 0.40
N GLU A 13 2.03 -5.97 0.08
CA GLU A 13 2.82 -6.66 -0.95
C GLU A 13 2.64 -6.03 -2.34
N LYS A 14 1.40 -5.68 -2.70
CA LYS A 14 1.11 -4.96 -3.95
C LYS A 14 1.87 -3.65 -4.00
N LEU A 15 1.83 -2.88 -2.92
CA LEU A 15 2.52 -1.59 -2.80
C LEU A 15 4.04 -1.73 -2.97
N CYS A 16 4.64 -2.74 -2.32
CA CYS A 16 6.06 -3.06 -2.49
C CYS A 16 6.42 -3.43 -3.94
N ARG A 17 5.56 -4.20 -4.62
CA ARG A 17 5.77 -4.55 -6.03
C ARG A 17 5.73 -3.32 -6.93
N ASP A 18 4.77 -2.43 -6.73
CA ASP A 18 4.60 -1.25 -7.57
C ASP A 18 5.68 -0.19 -7.30
N TRP A 19 6.13 -0.04 -6.05
CA TRP A 19 7.31 0.75 -5.70
C TRP A 19 8.59 0.24 -6.37
N ASN A 20 8.81 -1.09 -6.40
CA ASN A 20 9.98 -1.66 -7.07
C ASN A 20 9.97 -1.42 -8.59
N LYS A 21 8.80 -1.50 -9.23
CA LYS A 21 8.65 -1.15 -10.65
C LYS A 21 8.96 0.33 -10.90
N LEU A 22 8.51 1.22 -10.02
CA LEU A 22 8.80 2.65 -10.07
C LEU A 22 10.29 2.95 -9.92
N LYS A 23 10.97 2.26 -9.01
CA LYS A 23 12.43 2.41 -8.82
C LYS A 23 13.20 2.05 -10.10
N ALA A 24 12.73 1.03 -10.83
CA ALA A 24 13.32 0.64 -12.11
C ALA A 24 12.97 1.61 -13.24
N LYS A 25 11.75 2.17 -13.26
CA LYS A 25 11.29 3.14 -14.25
C LYS A 25 10.40 4.20 -13.60
N PRO A 26 10.94 5.38 -13.26
CA PRO A 26 10.18 6.43 -12.61
C PRO A 26 9.01 6.90 -13.48
N ASN A 27 7.81 6.84 -12.92
CA ASN A 27 6.60 7.36 -13.55
C ASN A 27 5.84 8.18 -12.52
N LYS A 28 5.56 9.45 -12.84
CA LYS A 28 4.89 10.38 -11.93
C LYS A 28 3.47 9.92 -11.56
N GLU A 29 2.71 9.38 -12.50
CA GLU A 29 1.35 8.89 -12.23
C GLU A 29 1.36 7.65 -11.34
N ALA A 30 2.28 6.72 -11.60
CA ALA A 30 2.42 5.55 -10.75
C ALA A 30 2.94 5.91 -9.34
N LEU A 31 3.78 6.93 -9.22
CA LEU A 31 4.25 7.43 -7.91
C LEU A 31 3.10 8.01 -7.09
N GLU A 32 2.22 8.80 -7.72
CA GLU A 32 1.03 9.32 -7.06
C GLU A 32 0.06 8.19 -6.66
N SER A 33 -0.08 7.15 -7.50
CA SER A 33 -0.87 5.96 -7.15
C SER A 33 -0.31 5.22 -5.94
N VAL A 34 1.00 4.97 -5.89
CA VAL A 34 1.63 4.29 -4.75
C VAL A 34 1.52 5.13 -3.47
N LYS A 35 1.55 6.45 -3.59
CA LYS A 35 1.36 7.38 -2.46
C LYS A 35 -0.08 7.33 -1.92
N LEU A 36 -1.08 7.25 -2.79
CA LEU A 36 -2.49 7.08 -2.40
C LEU A 36 -2.71 5.74 -1.70
N ASP A 37 -2.21 4.64 -2.28
CA ASP A 37 -2.28 3.31 -1.67
C ASP A 37 -1.65 3.31 -0.26
N LEU A 38 -0.54 4.03 -0.06
CA LEU A 38 0.14 4.16 1.23
C LEU A 38 -0.72 4.91 2.27
N GLN A 39 -1.39 5.99 1.85
CA GLN A 39 -2.25 6.78 2.73
C GLN A 39 -3.48 6.00 3.17
N GLU A 40 -4.06 5.18 2.29
CA GLU A 40 -5.20 4.31 2.62
C GLU A 40 -4.81 3.26 3.66
N ILE A 41 -3.66 2.61 3.46
CA ILE A 41 -3.10 1.63 4.40
C ILE A 41 -2.79 2.27 5.77
N GLU A 42 -2.21 3.48 5.79
CA GLU A 42 -1.96 4.22 7.03
C GLU A 42 -3.26 4.61 7.76
N TYR A 43 -4.29 5.00 7.01
CA TYR A 43 -5.60 5.32 7.55
C TYR A 43 -6.23 4.08 8.17
N ASP A 44 -6.23 2.95 7.45
CA ASP A 44 -6.78 1.70 7.94
C ASP A 44 -6.07 1.22 9.22
N LEU A 45 -4.74 1.32 9.29
CA LEU A 45 -3.97 0.99 10.50
C LEU A 45 -4.31 1.88 11.69
N LYS A 46 -4.50 3.18 11.47
CA LYS A 46 -4.85 4.13 12.55
C LYS A 46 -6.26 3.91 13.08
N ASN A 47 -7.17 3.41 12.24
CA ASN A 47 -8.56 3.14 12.61
C ASN A 47 -8.80 1.69 13.02
N MET A 48 -7.80 0.80 12.92
CA MET A 48 -7.83 -0.49 13.60
C MET A 48 -7.68 -0.26 15.11
N GLU A 49 -8.80 -0.20 15.82
CA GLU A 49 -8.81 -0.32 17.29
C GLU A 49 -8.28 -1.71 17.68
N PHE A 50 -7.20 -1.74 18.47
CA PHE A 50 -6.57 -2.94 19.04
C PHE A 50 -7.29 -3.44 20.29
#